data_AF-A0AAD9X1P5-F1
#
_entry.id   AF-A0AAD9X1P5-F1
#
_cell.length_a   1.000
_cell.length_b   1.000
_cell.length_c   1.000
_cell.angle_alpha   90.00
_cell.angle_beta   90.00
_cell.angle_gamma   90.00
#
_symmetry.space_group_name_H-M   'P 1'
#
loop_
_entity.id
_entity.type
_entity.pdbx_description
1 polymer ?
#
loop_
_entity_poly.entity_id
_entity_poly.type
_entity_poly.pdbx_seq_one_letter_code
_entity_poly.pdbx_strand_id
1 'polypeptide(L)'
;MHVQERKQRSNVSKDDVRITQGTAPPQPSGIPTYMVEITNMCRTTGCAIEDIKLYCAGFTSANLINPLIFRHLPTPNHDYCIVNNGNPLNAGAVLSFHYNFSLLRYLHSIVRPNKPSCSFVAFVVVCDRN
;
A
#
# COMPACT_ATOMS: atom_id res chain seq x y z
N MET A 1 15.80 -35.29 -17.41
CA MET A 1 15.20 -34.90 -16.12
C MET A 1 14.94 -33.40 -16.15
N HIS A 2 13.72 -32.97 -16.47
CA HIS A 2 13.31 -31.57 -16.34
C HIS A 2 12.70 -31.41 -14.95
N VAL A 3 13.41 -30.75 -14.05
CA VAL A 3 12.82 -30.27 -12.80
C VAL A 3 11.98 -29.06 -13.19
N GLN A 4 10.68 -29.28 -13.41
CA GLN A 4 9.73 -28.17 -13.43
C GLN A 4 9.64 -27.64 -12.00
N GLU A 5 10.29 -26.51 -11.74
CA GLU A 5 9.98 -25.68 -10.59
C GLU A 5 8.49 -25.36 -10.65
N ARG A 6 7.72 -25.95 -9.74
CA ARG A 6 6.31 -25.63 -9.57
C ARG A 6 6.26 -24.18 -9.06
N LYS A 7 6.12 -23.20 -9.97
CA LYS A 7 5.55 -21.89 -9.62
C LYS A 7 4.09 -22.16 -9.27
N GLN A 8 3.87 -22.64 -8.06
CA GLN A 8 2.56 -22.93 -7.52
C GLN A 8 1.91 -21.58 -7.32
N ARG A 9 1.20 -21.12 -8.35
CA ARG A 9 0.30 -19.98 -8.28
C ARG A 9 -0.77 -20.37 -7.28
N SER A 10 -0.49 -20.15 -6.00
CA SER A 10 -1.51 -20.09 -4.97
C SER A 10 -2.58 -19.14 -5.50
N ASN A 11 -3.84 -19.51 -5.30
CA ASN A 11 -4.96 -18.69 -5.71
C ASN A 11 -5.01 -17.47 -4.77
N VAL A 12 -4.07 -16.54 -4.98
CA VAL A 12 -3.93 -15.30 -4.24
C VAL A 12 -5.05 -14.39 -4.70
N SER A 13 -6.03 -14.17 -3.82
CA SER A 13 -7.09 -13.19 -4.04
C SER A 13 -6.62 -11.80 -3.62
N LYS A 14 -7.28 -10.76 -4.13
CA LYS A 14 -7.11 -9.39 -3.60
C LYS A 14 -7.43 -9.33 -2.11
N ASP A 15 -8.31 -10.21 -1.62
CA ASP A 15 -8.69 -10.32 -0.21
C ASP A 15 -7.55 -10.79 0.70
N ASP A 16 -6.51 -11.38 0.13
CA ASP A 16 -5.33 -11.81 0.88
C ASP A 16 -4.41 -10.63 1.23
N VAL A 17 -4.62 -9.43 0.66
CA VAL A 17 -3.91 -8.21 1.08
C VAL A 17 -4.87 -7.31 1.83
N ARG A 18 -4.69 -7.21 3.14
CA ARG A 18 -5.49 -6.35 4.00
C ARG A 18 -4.71 -5.08 4.32
N ILE A 19 -5.35 -3.93 4.13
CA ILE A 19 -4.75 -2.64 4.45
C ILE A 19 -5.63 -1.93 5.48
N THR A 20 -5.01 -1.53 6.58
CA THR A 20 -5.66 -0.82 7.67
C THR A 20 -4.95 0.48 7.93
N GLN A 21 -5.70 1.46 8.42
CA GLN A 21 -5.16 2.74 8.81
C GLN A 21 -5.72 3.15 10.18
N GLY A 22 -4.83 3.64 11.04
CA GLY A 22 -5.17 4.21 12.33
C GLY A 22 -4.54 5.59 12.52
N THR A 23 -5.01 6.32 13.51
CA THR A 23 -4.31 7.50 14.02
C THR A 23 -3.08 7.06 14.82
N ALA A 24 -2.00 7.82 14.69
CA ALA A 24 -0.81 7.68 15.50
C ALA A 24 -0.66 8.92 16.41
N PRO A 25 0.16 8.86 17.48
CA PRO A 25 0.42 10.02 18.31
C PRO A 25 0.84 11.23 17.44
N PRO A 26 0.22 12.41 17.63
CA PRO A 26 0.57 13.58 16.85
C PRO A 26 2.02 13.98 17.11
N GLN A 27 2.68 14.49 16.07
CA GLN A 27 4.02 15.04 16.24
C GLN A 27 4.00 16.32 17.07
N PRO A 28 5.13 16.71 17.69
CA PRO A 28 5.26 17.97 18.41
C PRO A 28 4.85 19.20 17.59
N SER A 29 4.91 19.11 16.26
CA SER A 29 4.46 20.12 15.31
C SER A 29 2.93 20.29 15.22
N GLY A 30 2.14 19.45 15.87
CA GLY A 30 0.67 19.47 15.80
C GLY A 30 0.09 18.89 14.52
N ILE A 31 0.93 18.38 13.60
CA ILE A 31 0.49 17.78 12.34
C ILE A 31 -0.10 16.38 12.62
N PRO A 32 -1.33 16.08 12.16
CA PRO A 32 -1.90 14.74 12.27
C PRO A 32 -0.99 13.68 11.66
N THR A 33 -0.74 12.62 12.43
CA THR A 33 0.06 11.47 12.00
C THR A 33 -0.84 10.25 11.92
N TYR A 34 -0.68 9.48 10.86
CA TYR A 34 -1.44 8.26 10.61
C TYR A 34 -0.47 7.10 10.45
N MET A 35 -0.90 5.92 10.87
CA MET A 35 -0.19 4.66 10.65
C MET A 35 -0.98 3.82 9.66
N VAL A 36 -0.29 3.30 8.65
CA VAL A 36 -0.84 2.33 7.70
C VAL A 36 -0.19 0.98 7.97
N GLU A 37 -0.98 -0.07 7.97
CA GLU A 37 -0.52 -1.46 8.05
C GLU A 37 -1.01 -2.22 6.83
N ILE A 38 -0.09 -2.95 6.19
CA ILE A 38 -0.36 -3.80 5.04
C ILE A 38 -0.01 -5.22 5.45
N THR A 39 -1.02 -6.08 5.47
CA THR A 39 -0.92 -7.45 5.97
C THR A 39 -1.23 -8.44 4.86
N ASN A 40 -0.37 -9.45 4.70
CA ASN A 40 -0.72 -10.62 3.91
C ASN A 40 -1.54 -11.60 4.77
N MET A 41 -2.84 -11.66 4.51
CA MET A 41 -3.83 -12.55 5.14
C MET A 41 -3.96 -13.92 4.48
N CYS A 42 -3.14 -14.21 3.45
CA CYS A 42 -3.18 -15.48 2.74
C CYS A 42 -3.02 -16.66 3.70
N ARG A 43 -3.98 -17.60 3.63
CA ARG A 43 -4.05 -18.74 4.57
C ARG A 43 -3.26 -19.97 4.12
N THR A 44 -2.72 -19.95 2.89
CA THR A 44 -2.03 -21.11 2.31
C THR A 44 -0.59 -21.18 2.81
N THR A 45 -0.13 -22.36 3.24
CA THR A 45 1.27 -22.59 3.63
C THR A 45 2.21 -22.28 2.45
N GLY A 46 3.26 -21.49 2.70
CA GLY A 46 4.20 -21.07 1.66
C GLY A 46 3.68 -19.95 0.75
N CYS A 47 2.55 -19.31 1.09
CA CYS A 47 2.05 -18.18 0.34
C CYS A 47 2.91 -16.93 0.56
N ALA A 48 3.36 -16.34 -0.54
CA ALA A 48 4.05 -15.06 -0.54
C ALA A 48 3.48 -14.20 -1.68
N ILE A 49 3.08 -12.97 -1.36
CA ILE A 49 2.46 -12.06 -2.32
C ILE A 49 3.49 -11.01 -2.71
N GLU A 50 3.89 -11.03 -3.98
CA GLU A 50 4.81 -10.05 -4.58
C GLU A 50 4.04 -9.00 -5.40
N ASP A 51 4.75 -7.94 -5.82
CA ASP A 51 4.21 -6.89 -6.70
C ASP A 51 2.91 -6.22 -6.21
N ILE A 52 2.75 -6.08 -4.89
CA ILE A 52 1.62 -5.36 -4.28
C ILE A 52 1.68 -3.89 -4.71
N LYS A 53 0.67 -3.47 -5.49
CA LYS A 53 0.51 -2.11 -6.00
C LYS A 53 -0.78 -1.51 -5.45
N LEU A 54 -0.66 -0.32 -4.89
CA LEU A 54 -1.78 0.45 -4.37
C LEU A 54 -1.99 1.67 -5.24
N TYR A 55 -3.23 2.01 -5.54
CA TYR A 55 -3.49 3.28 -6.20
C TYR A 55 -3.31 4.39 -5.18
N CYS A 56 -2.42 5.33 -5.49
CA CYS A 56 -2.06 6.38 -4.55
C CYS A 56 -2.02 7.74 -5.24
N ALA A 57 -2.82 7.92 -6.30
CA ALA A 57 -2.99 9.21 -6.94
C ALA A 57 -3.41 10.25 -5.90
N GLY A 58 -2.62 11.31 -5.81
CA GLY A 58 -2.81 12.38 -4.86
C GLY A 58 -2.51 12.07 -3.39
N PHE A 59 -1.97 10.88 -3.09
CA PHE A 59 -1.37 10.61 -1.81
C PHE A 59 -0.13 11.49 -1.62
N THR A 60 -0.10 12.24 -0.52
CA THR A 60 1.06 13.04 -0.14
C THR A 60 1.33 12.89 1.35
N SER A 61 2.62 12.94 1.71
CA SER A 61 3.07 12.93 3.10
C SER A 61 4.00 14.11 3.31
N ALA A 62 3.89 14.75 4.48
CA ALA A 62 4.83 15.79 4.89
C ALA A 62 6.22 15.20 5.19
N ASN A 63 6.26 13.96 5.70
CA ASN A 63 7.48 13.25 6.05
C ASN A 63 7.83 12.19 5.01
N LEU A 64 9.13 11.93 4.87
CA LEU A 64 9.63 10.88 3.99
C LEU A 64 9.26 9.51 4.55
N ILE A 65 8.52 8.74 3.75
CA ILE A 65 8.25 7.34 4.03
C ILE A 65 9.43 6.53 3.49
N ASN A 66 9.84 5.48 4.21
CA ASN A 66 10.92 4.60 3.73
C ASN A 66 10.57 4.03 2.34
N PRO A 67 11.33 4.37 1.28
CA PRO A 67 11.02 3.96 -0.09
C PRO A 67 11.14 2.45 -0.33
N LEU A 68 11.78 1.71 0.57
CA LEU A 68 11.82 0.24 0.53
C LEU A 68 10.50 -0.39 1.00
N ILE A 69 9.72 0.34 1.83
CA ILE A 69 8.43 -0.12 2.35
C ILE A 69 7.30 0.37 1.46
N PHE A 70 7.32 1.64 1.07
CA PHE A 70 6.27 2.25 0.26
C PHE A 70 6.85 3.37 -0.60
N ARG A 71 6.72 3.24 -1.93
CA ARG A 71 7.26 4.22 -2.87
C ARG A 71 6.31 4.50 -4.01
N HIS A 72 6.16 5.77 -4.34
CA HIS A 72 5.41 6.22 -5.51
C HIS A 72 6.14 5.84 -6.81
N LEU A 73 5.41 5.23 -7.74
CA LEU A 73 5.80 4.94 -9.10
C LEU A 73 4.97 5.81 -10.05
N PRO A 74 5.45 7.02 -10.39
CA PRO A 74 4.75 7.88 -11.33
C PRO A 74 4.79 7.23 -12.71
N THR A 75 3.64 6.87 -13.26
CA THR A 75 3.51 6.47 -14.67
C THR A 75 2.59 7.45 -15.39
N PRO A 76 2.76 7.65 -16.72
CA PRO A 76 2.01 8.67 -17.47
C PRO A 76 0.48 8.59 -17.28
N ASN A 77 -0.05 7.38 -17.11
CA ASN A 77 -1.49 7.13 -17.08
C ASN A 77 -2.02 6.68 -15.71
N HIS A 78 -1.15 6.25 -14.78
CA HIS A 78 -1.56 5.74 -13.47
C HIS A 78 -0.53 6.06 -12.38
N ASP A 79 -1.02 6.55 -11.24
CA ASP A 79 -0.20 6.82 -10.06
C ASP A 79 -0.35 5.66 -9.07
N TYR A 80 0.59 4.72 -9.13
CA TYR A 80 0.65 3.58 -8.22
C TYR A 80 1.77 3.76 -7.21
N CYS A 81 1.60 3.17 -6.04
CA CYS A 81 2.64 3.02 -5.05
C CYS A 81 2.95 1.55 -4.90
N ILE A 82 4.23 1.22 -4.96
CA ILE A 82 4.72 -0.14 -4.75
C ILE A 82 5.00 -0.36 -3.26
N VAL A 83 4.57 -1.51 -2.77
CA VAL A 83 4.78 -1.95 -1.39
C VAL A 83 5.95 -2.92 -1.35
N ASN A 84 6.75 -2.86 -0.29
CA ASN A 84 7.90 -3.74 -0.07
C ASN A 84 8.91 -3.75 -1.24
N ASN A 85 8.98 -2.66 -2.01
CA ASN A 85 9.73 -2.58 -3.26
C ASN A 85 9.40 -3.71 -4.27
N GLY A 86 8.19 -4.26 -4.21
CA GLY A 86 7.73 -5.37 -5.06
C GLY A 86 8.10 -6.76 -4.53
N ASN A 87 8.93 -6.83 -3.48
CA ASN A 87 9.37 -8.11 -2.93
C ASN A 87 8.21 -8.88 -2.27
N PRO A 88 8.30 -10.22 -2.23
CA PRO A 88 7.27 -11.04 -1.63
C PRO A 88 7.05 -10.70 -0.15
N LEU A 89 5.78 -10.51 0.22
CA LEU A 89 5.34 -10.44 1.60
C LEU A 89 4.80 -11.82 1.99
N ASN A 90 5.44 -12.48 2.96
CA ASN A 90 5.05 -13.82 3.41
C ASN A 90 3.68 -13.82 4.12
N ALA A 91 2.99 -14.96 4.11
CA ALA A 91 1.74 -15.13 4.86
C ALA A 91 1.89 -14.72 6.34
N GLY A 92 0.97 -13.89 6.83
CA GLY A 92 0.98 -13.34 8.18
C GLY A 92 1.95 -12.17 8.40
N ALA A 93 2.80 -11.82 7.44
CA ALA A 93 3.71 -10.69 7.57
C ALA A 93 2.95 -9.35 7.47
N VAL A 94 3.40 -8.39 8.27
CA VAL A 94 2.84 -7.04 8.35
C VAL A 94 3.94 -6.03 8.04
N LEU A 95 3.65 -5.11 7.12
CA LEU A 95 4.45 -3.91 6.90
C LEU A 95 3.69 -2.70 7.40
N SER A 96 4.39 -1.82 8.12
CA SER A 96 3.78 -0.59 8.61
C SER A 96 4.63 0.63 8.27
N PHE A 97 3.96 1.75 8.06
CA PHE A 97 4.60 3.05 7.91
C PHE A 97 3.71 4.16 8.44
N HIS A 98 4.36 5.25 8.85
CA HIS A 98 3.68 6.47 9.27
C HIS A 98 3.69 7.49 8.15
N TYR A 99 2.62 8.25 8.03
CA TYR A 99 2.56 9.42 7.16
C TYR A 99 1.90 10.59 7.86
N ASN A 100 2.26 11.80 7.41
CA ASN A 100 1.75 13.04 7.97
C ASN A 100 0.95 13.76 6.91
N PHE A 101 -0.29 14.12 7.22
CA PHE A 101 -1.10 14.87 6.27
C PHE A 101 -0.60 16.32 6.18
N SER A 102 -0.48 16.84 4.96
CA SER A 102 -0.21 18.25 4.71
C SER A 102 -1.18 18.80 3.67
N LEU A 103 -2.02 19.75 4.08
CA LEU A 103 -3.00 20.40 3.20
C LEU A 103 -2.34 21.05 1.97
N LEU A 104 -1.17 21.68 2.17
CA LEU A 104 -0.42 22.33 1.08
C LEU A 104 0.00 21.33 0.00
N ARG A 105 0.47 20.14 0.40
CA ARG A 105 0.85 19.08 -0.56
C ARG A 105 -0.36 18.45 -1.22
N TYR A 106 -1.46 18.28 -0.47
CA TYR A 106 -2.70 17.71 -0.97
C TYR A 106 -3.37 18.55 -2.08
N LEU A 107 -3.36 19.88 -1.95
CA LEU A 107 -3.98 20.76 -2.95
C LEU A 107 -3.32 20.66 -4.34
N HIS A 108 -2.07 20.22 -4.41
CA HIS A 108 -1.35 20.01 -5.68
C HIS A 108 -1.75 18.71 -6.42
N SER A 109 -2.65 17.91 -5.85
CA SER A 109 -2.74 16.47 -6.15
C SER A 109 -4.11 15.97 -6.67
N ILE A 110 -5.08 16.86 -6.92
CA ILE A 110 -6.47 16.56 -7.33
C ILE A 110 -6.60 16.73 -8.86
N VAL A 111 -7.16 15.85 -9.72
CA VAL A 111 -8.25 14.83 -9.69
C VAL A 111 -8.04 13.77 -10.80
N ARG A 112 -8.38 12.48 -10.59
CA ARG A 112 -8.62 11.52 -11.70
C ARG A 112 -9.92 10.70 -11.49
N PRO A 113 -10.72 10.45 -12.53
CA PRO A 113 -11.86 9.53 -12.47
C PRO A 113 -11.42 8.06 -12.60
N ASN A 114 -12.20 7.16 -11.99
CA ASN A 114 -12.03 5.69 -11.94
C ASN A 114 -11.09 5.17 -10.83
N LYS A 115 -11.67 4.97 -9.64
CA LYS A 115 -10.98 4.56 -8.40
C LYS A 115 -10.86 3.02 -8.33
N PRO A 116 -9.65 2.44 -8.28
CA PRO A 116 -9.47 0.99 -8.18
C PRO A 116 -9.53 0.46 -6.73
N SER A 117 -9.54 -0.88 -6.64
CA SER A 117 -9.81 -1.73 -5.46
C SER A 117 -9.10 -1.35 -4.15
N CYS A 118 -7.90 -0.77 -4.17
CA CYS A 118 -7.28 -0.16 -2.99
C CYS A 118 -6.70 1.20 -3.37
N SER A 119 -7.29 2.26 -2.82
CA SER A 119 -6.90 3.63 -3.09
C SER A 119 -6.65 4.41 -1.81
N PHE A 120 -5.57 5.19 -1.78
CA PHE A 120 -5.40 6.25 -0.79
C PHE A 120 -6.34 7.39 -1.16
N VAL A 121 -7.45 7.51 -0.45
CA VAL A 121 -8.24 8.74 -0.43
C VAL A 121 -7.62 9.65 0.61
N ALA A 122 -7.81 10.96 0.49
CA ALA A 122 -7.44 11.91 1.54
C ALA A 122 -7.78 11.29 2.91
N PHE A 123 -6.74 11.10 3.74
CA PHE A 123 -6.84 10.59 5.10
C PHE A 123 -7.28 9.14 5.31
N VAL A 124 -7.57 8.34 4.28
CA VAL A 124 -8.02 6.96 4.50
C VAL A 124 -7.66 6.05 3.34
N VAL A 125 -7.15 4.87 3.66
CA VAL A 125 -7.03 3.79 2.68
C VAL A 125 -8.41 3.16 2.52
N VAL A 126 -8.98 3.26 1.32
CA VAL A 126 -10.21 2.55 0.96
C VAL A 126 -9.81 1.34 0.16
N CYS A 127 -10.00 0.16 0.75
CA CYS A 127 -9.93 -1.11 0.06
C CYS A 127 -11.34 -1.70 -0.05
N ASP A 128 -11.88 -1.74 -1.26
CA ASP A 128 -13.13 -2.42 -1.53
C ASP A 128 -12.88 -3.93 -1.45
N ARG A 129 -13.68 -4.61 -0.61
CA ARG A 129 -13.91 -6.05 -0.73
C ARG A 129 -14.93 -6.18 -1.84
N ASN A 130 -14.58 -6.79 -2.97
CA ASN A 130 -15.55 -6.97 -4.04
C ASN A 130 -16.72 -7.86 -3.59
#